data_AF-A0A137QZB6-F1
#
_entry.id   AF-A0A137QZB6-F1
#
_cell.length_a   1.000
_cell.length_b   1.000
_cell.length_c   1.000
_cell.angle_alpha   90.00
_cell.angle_beta   90.00
_cell.angle_gamma   90.00
#
_symmetry.space_group_name_H-M   'P 1'
#
loop_
_entity.id
_entity.type
_entity.pdbx_description
1 polymer ?
#
loop_
_entity_poly.entity_id
_entity_poly.type
_entity_poly.pdbx_seq_one_letter_code
_entity_poly.pdbx_strand_id
1 'polypeptide(L)'
;MTIFLPLEADLPHPSKPLFLVQSSDVTMQLQKVIQSILMARRIIVVCSASISVSAGVSDFHSPEGIFQLLRHGHPTGGLVSGKDLFYASVFSIDHVTEPFPTSTSAPTDQEVPRCIPLYGSVQWIQCTLCMLLFSLQDHIDSLSSGKLPTCPMCTATELGQQRMGLRQWGMGKLHPSIVLYNEAHHNRDEVGEIMYRDLMGFKGRGGADLLLVAGTSLKVPGTKWIVKEFLKSVRQGTLSQTKDHNIDCSPERAVRSQTSCRSEGWQSSCSDPAPEALMKVLYLNLDFPMPMQEWQGVFNIWVQGNVQQFAWLLQDEIDQQAKANQPFVPRKRK
;
A
#
# COMPACT_ATOMS: atom_id res chain seq x y z
N MET A 1 -13.63 10.15 -14.42
CA MET A 1 -12.46 10.58 -15.21
C MET A 1 -11.28 10.73 -14.27
N THR A 2 -10.06 10.48 -14.72
CA THR A 2 -8.85 10.62 -13.91
C THR A 2 -8.04 11.78 -14.46
N ILE A 3 -7.71 12.75 -13.60
CA ILE A 3 -6.89 13.90 -13.99
C ILE A 3 -5.44 13.43 -14.11
N PHE A 4 -4.78 13.81 -15.20
CA PHE A 4 -3.37 13.57 -15.42
C PHE A 4 -2.57 14.84 -15.12
N LEU A 5 -1.59 14.72 -14.23
CA LEU A 5 -0.78 15.81 -13.70
C LEU A 5 0.72 15.47 -13.78
N PRO A 6 1.45 15.91 -14.81
CA PRO A 6 2.89 15.74 -14.88
C PRO A 6 3.62 16.72 -13.96
N LEU A 7 4.56 16.23 -13.13
CA LEU A 7 5.44 17.06 -12.30
C LEU A 7 6.57 17.70 -13.10
N GLU A 8 6.99 17.05 -14.19
CA GLU A 8 8.03 17.53 -15.10
C GLU A 8 7.45 17.64 -16.52
N ALA A 9 7.76 18.74 -17.22
CA ALA A 9 7.21 19.01 -18.55
C ALA A 9 7.74 18.05 -19.63
N ASP A 10 8.90 17.45 -19.40
CA ASP A 10 9.65 16.66 -20.39
C ASP A 10 9.40 15.14 -20.30
N LEU A 11 8.55 14.69 -19.36
CA LEU A 11 8.24 13.27 -19.22
C LEU A 11 7.46 12.75 -20.44
N PRO A 12 7.74 11.51 -20.90
CA PRO A 12 7.08 10.93 -22.05
C PRO A 12 5.56 10.88 -21.79
N HIS A 13 4.82 11.47 -22.72
CA HIS A 13 3.36 11.44 -22.68
C HIS A 13 2.92 10.01 -22.99
N PRO A 14 2.21 9.33 -22.08
CA PRO A 14 1.70 7.99 -22.38
C PRO A 14 0.75 8.06 -23.57
N SER A 15 0.67 7.00 -24.36
CA SER A 15 -0.37 6.78 -25.37
C SER A 15 -1.73 6.82 -24.66
N LYS A 16 -2.37 8.00 -24.62
CA LYS A 16 -3.42 8.31 -23.64
C LYS A 16 -4.67 7.47 -23.90
N PRO A 17 -5.16 6.66 -22.94
CA PRO A 17 -6.52 6.18 -23.00
C PRO A 17 -7.50 7.35 -22.81
N LEU A 18 -8.67 7.29 -23.46
CA LEU A 18 -9.66 8.38 -23.51
C LEU A 18 -10.18 8.86 -22.14
N PHE A 19 -9.95 8.11 -21.06
CA PHE A 19 -10.42 8.45 -19.71
C PHE A 19 -9.46 9.35 -18.91
N LEU A 20 -8.22 9.52 -19.38
CA LEU A 20 -7.25 10.43 -18.78
C LEU A 20 -7.47 11.85 -19.32
N VAL A 21 -7.71 12.79 -18.41
CA VAL A 21 -7.92 14.20 -18.74
C VAL A 21 -6.70 14.99 -18.31
N GLN A 22 -5.98 15.58 -19.26
CA GLN A 22 -4.85 16.45 -18.92
C GLN A 22 -5.37 17.74 -18.28
N SER A 23 -4.74 18.15 -17.17
CA SER A 23 -5.05 19.45 -16.59
C SER A 23 -4.58 20.59 -17.49
N SER A 24 -5.40 21.63 -17.64
CA SER A 24 -5.04 22.89 -18.29
C SER A 24 -4.09 23.74 -17.43
N ASP A 25 -4.13 23.57 -16.11
CA ASP A 25 -3.27 24.27 -15.15
C ASP A 25 -2.67 23.25 -14.18
N VAL A 26 -1.40 22.91 -14.41
CA VAL A 26 -0.68 21.91 -13.62
C VAL A 26 -0.42 22.45 -12.21
N THR A 27 0.01 23.70 -12.09
CA THR A 27 0.37 24.31 -10.80
C THR A 27 -0.84 24.39 -9.87
N MET A 28 -1.98 24.87 -10.38
CA MET A 28 -3.20 24.98 -9.58
C MET A 28 -3.74 23.61 -9.14
N GLN A 29 -3.68 22.59 -10.00
CA GLN A 29 -4.07 21.23 -9.62
C GLN A 29 -3.10 20.60 -8.61
N LEU A 30 -1.79 20.85 -8.75
CA LEU A 30 -0.81 20.37 -7.79
C LEU A 30 -1.06 20.96 -6.39
N GLN A 31 -1.34 22.26 -6.32
CA GLN A 31 -1.72 22.92 -5.07
C GLN A 31 -3.00 22.32 -4.48
N LYS A 32 -4.02 22.05 -5.31
CA LYS A 32 -5.25 21.35 -4.87
C LYS A 32 -4.96 19.97 -4.30
N VAL A 33 -4.04 19.21 -4.91
CA VAL A 33 -3.62 17.89 -4.40
C VAL A 33 -2.95 18.02 -3.05
N ILE A 34 -1.98 18.91 -2.92
CA ILE A 34 -1.25 19.13 -1.67
C ILE A 34 -2.22 19.57 -0.57
N GLN A 35 -3.09 20.53 -0.85
CA GLN A 35 -4.12 20.98 0.10
C GLN A 35 -5.06 19.85 0.50
N SER A 36 -5.46 18.98 -0.42
CA SER A 36 -6.29 17.81 -0.11
C SER A 36 -5.59 16.84 0.85
N ILE A 37 -4.27 16.65 0.69
CA ILE A 37 -3.44 15.85 1.61
C ILE A 37 -3.39 16.51 2.99
N LEU A 38 -3.14 17.81 3.07
CA LEU A 38 -3.01 18.54 4.33
C LEU A 38 -4.32 18.68 5.11
N MET A 39 -5.46 18.71 4.41
CA MET A 39 -6.79 18.73 5.03
C MET A 39 -7.30 17.35 5.47
N ALA A 40 -6.73 16.26 4.93
CA ALA A 40 -7.13 14.91 5.28
C ALA A 40 -6.72 14.54 6.70
N ARG A 41 -7.60 13.87 7.44
CA ARG A 41 -7.34 13.48 8.84
C ARG A 41 -6.82 12.07 8.97
N ARG A 42 -7.21 11.16 8.08
CA ARG A 42 -6.81 9.76 8.11
C ARG A 42 -6.52 9.25 6.72
N ILE A 43 -5.23 9.35 6.42
CA ILE A 43 -4.63 8.99 5.15
C ILE A 43 -4.16 7.53 5.21
N ILE A 44 -4.57 6.75 4.22
CA ILE A 44 -3.95 5.44 3.95
C ILE A 44 -2.94 5.63 2.84
N VAL A 45 -1.71 5.16 3.08
CA VAL A 45 -0.63 5.21 2.10
C VAL A 45 -0.26 3.79 1.70
N VAL A 46 -0.31 3.50 0.40
CA VAL A 46 0.11 2.21 -0.16
C VAL A 46 1.35 2.43 -1.01
N CYS A 47 2.47 1.84 -0.59
CA CYS A 47 3.77 1.98 -1.23
C CYS A 47 4.42 0.64 -1.57
N SER A 48 5.47 0.69 -2.40
CA SER A 48 6.34 -0.45 -2.71
C SER A 48 7.80 -0.01 -2.77
N ALA A 49 8.71 -0.93 -3.12
CA ALA A 49 10.15 -0.74 -3.12
C ALA A 49 10.63 0.48 -3.95
N SER A 50 9.85 0.94 -4.93
CA SER A 50 10.21 2.09 -5.76
C SER A 50 10.36 3.40 -4.97
N ILE A 51 9.80 3.51 -3.75
CA ILE A 51 10.06 4.68 -2.89
C ILE A 51 11.48 4.69 -2.30
N SER A 52 12.17 3.55 -2.30
CA SER A 52 13.48 3.35 -1.67
C SER A 52 14.65 3.43 -2.66
N VAL A 53 14.40 3.73 -3.94
CA VAL A 53 15.45 3.82 -4.98
C VAL A 53 16.47 4.90 -4.65
N SER A 54 16.04 6.03 -4.09
CA SER A 54 16.93 7.11 -3.61
C SER A 54 17.83 6.69 -2.45
N ALA A 55 17.44 5.67 -1.68
CA ALA A 55 18.23 5.08 -0.61
C ALA A 55 19.20 3.98 -1.11
N GLY A 56 19.34 3.81 -2.42
CA GLY A 56 20.22 2.81 -3.03
C GLY A 56 19.62 1.40 -3.07
N VAL A 57 18.34 1.23 -2.72
CA VAL A 57 17.64 -0.05 -2.88
C VAL A 57 17.08 -0.13 -4.30
N SER A 58 17.76 -0.89 -5.16
CA SER A 58 17.31 -1.14 -6.52
C SER A 58 15.93 -1.82 -6.53
N ASP A 59 15.10 -1.45 -7.50
CA ASP A 59 13.83 -2.13 -7.71
C ASP A 59 14.03 -3.44 -8.52
N PHE A 60 12.96 -4.23 -8.64
CA PHE A 60 12.95 -5.50 -9.39
C PHE A 60 12.49 -5.33 -10.85
N HIS A 61 12.23 -4.10 -11.29
CA HIS A 61 11.52 -3.84 -12.54
C HIS A 61 12.21 -2.83 -13.46
N SER A 62 13.15 -2.03 -12.95
CA SER A 62 13.93 -1.11 -13.78
C SER A 62 14.91 -1.85 -14.70
N PRO A 63 15.32 -1.23 -15.81
CA PRO A 63 16.33 -1.79 -16.71
C PRO A 63 17.68 -2.06 -16.02
N GLU A 64 17.99 -1.33 -14.95
CA GLU A 64 19.22 -1.48 -14.15
C GLU A 64 18.96 -2.26 -12.83
N GLY A 65 17.77 -2.84 -12.68
CA GLY A 65 17.34 -3.51 -11.46
C GLY A 65 18.02 -4.86 -11.21
N ILE A 66 17.88 -5.35 -9.97
CA ILE A 66 18.54 -6.59 -9.51
C ILE A 66 18.15 -7.83 -10.34
N PHE A 67 16.92 -7.87 -10.86
CA PHE A 67 16.47 -8.97 -11.71
C PHE A 67 17.27 -9.05 -13.02
N GLN A 68 17.53 -7.89 -13.66
CA GLN A 68 18.30 -7.83 -14.90
C GLN A 68 19.74 -8.30 -14.67
N LEU A 69 20.36 -7.85 -13.57
CA LEU A 69 21.70 -8.28 -13.18
C LEU A 69 21.79 -9.79 -12.96
N LEU A 70 20.83 -10.38 -12.22
CA LEU A 70 20.78 -11.82 -11.99
C LEU A 70 20.57 -12.62 -13.28
N ARG A 71 19.69 -12.13 -14.17
CA ARG A 71 19.45 -12.78 -15.47
C ARG A 71 20.70 -12.78 -16.35
N HIS A 72 21.48 -11.70 -16.36
CA HIS A 72 22.75 -11.63 -17.09
C HIS A 72 23.84 -12.51 -16.47
N GLY A 73 23.93 -12.58 -15.14
CA GLY A 73 24.90 -13.41 -14.44
C GLY A 73 24.61 -14.92 -14.48
N HIS A 74 23.35 -15.31 -14.62
CA HIS A 74 22.89 -16.71 -14.63
C HIS A 74 21.97 -17.02 -15.82
N PRO A 75 22.47 -16.98 -17.06
CA PRO A 75 21.65 -17.12 -18.27
C PRO A 75 20.94 -18.48 -18.40
N THR A 76 21.47 -19.53 -17.77
CA THR A 76 20.87 -20.87 -17.74
C THR A 76 19.88 -21.07 -16.59
N GLY A 77 19.69 -20.08 -15.71
CA GLY A 77 18.85 -20.17 -14.52
C GLY A 77 17.34 -20.16 -14.75
N GLY A 78 16.89 -20.12 -16.01
CA GLY A 78 15.47 -20.19 -16.36
C GLY A 78 14.61 -19.02 -15.86
N LEU A 79 15.23 -17.92 -15.39
CA LEU A 79 14.54 -16.74 -14.88
C LEU A 79 13.91 -15.95 -16.03
N VAL A 80 12.59 -16.02 -16.15
CA VAL A 80 11.81 -15.30 -17.17
C VAL A 80 11.35 -13.94 -16.62
N SER A 81 11.05 -13.88 -15.33
CA SER A 81 10.55 -12.69 -14.63
C SER A 81 11.15 -12.58 -13.22
N GLY A 82 11.27 -11.36 -12.69
CA GLY A 82 11.67 -11.14 -11.30
C GLY A 82 10.76 -11.85 -10.28
N LYS A 83 9.51 -12.13 -10.68
CA LYS A 83 8.57 -12.96 -9.92
C LYS A 83 9.12 -14.35 -9.59
N ASP A 84 9.93 -14.90 -10.49
CA ASP A 84 10.42 -16.28 -10.42
C ASP A 84 11.34 -16.51 -9.21
N LEU A 85 11.97 -15.45 -8.70
CA LEU A 85 12.80 -15.47 -7.50
C LEU A 85 12.01 -15.68 -6.19
N PHE A 86 10.70 -15.44 -6.23
CA PHE A 86 9.86 -15.36 -5.04
C PHE A 86 8.78 -16.44 -4.99
N TYR A 87 8.92 -17.54 -5.74
CA TYR A 87 8.00 -18.69 -5.59
C TYR A 87 8.43 -19.59 -4.44
N ALA A 88 7.44 -20.15 -3.71
CA ALA A 88 7.67 -21.14 -2.65
C ALA A 88 8.51 -22.35 -3.14
N SER A 89 8.35 -22.73 -4.40
CA SER A 89 9.10 -23.83 -5.03
C SER A 89 10.61 -23.60 -5.08
N VAL A 90 11.06 -22.34 -5.15
CA VAL A 90 12.50 -22.00 -5.13
C VAL A 90 13.16 -22.47 -3.83
N PHE A 91 12.40 -22.45 -2.73
CA PHE A 91 12.87 -22.85 -1.41
C PHE A 91 12.55 -24.31 -1.07
N SER A 92 12.01 -25.08 -2.03
CA SER A 92 11.54 -26.45 -1.80
C SER A 92 10.57 -26.55 -0.61
N ILE A 93 9.71 -25.54 -0.46
CA ILE A 93 8.64 -25.53 0.54
C ILE A 93 7.48 -26.34 -0.06
N ASP A 94 7.41 -27.63 0.29
CA ASP A 94 6.26 -28.48 -0.03
C ASP A 94 5.10 -28.13 0.92
N HIS A 95 3.92 -27.83 0.38
CA HIS A 95 2.76 -27.39 1.16
C HIS A 95 2.27 -28.48 2.13
N VAL A 96 2.75 -28.48 3.38
CA VAL A 96 2.00 -28.96 4.55
C VAL A 96 2.60 -28.33 5.80
N THR A 97 1.95 -27.33 6.39
CA THR A 97 1.72 -27.30 7.86
C THR A 97 0.73 -26.19 8.21
N GLU A 98 -0.27 -26.54 9.01
CA GLU A 98 -1.07 -25.60 9.80
C GLU A 98 -0.14 -24.59 10.50
N PRO A 99 -0.50 -23.30 10.54
CA PRO A 99 0.31 -22.30 11.21
C PRO A 99 0.55 -22.72 12.66
N PHE A 100 1.82 -22.77 13.06
CA PHE A 100 2.17 -22.88 14.47
C PHE A 100 1.49 -21.71 15.19
N PRO A 101 0.81 -21.92 16.33
CA PRO A 101 0.21 -20.82 17.05
C PRO A 101 1.34 -19.90 17.50
N THR A 102 1.51 -18.79 16.79
CA THR A 102 2.14 -17.62 17.37
C THR A 102 1.37 -17.38 18.66
N SER A 103 2.05 -17.49 19.80
CA SER A 103 1.49 -17.12 21.09
C SER A 103 1.33 -15.60 21.12
N THR A 104 0.43 -15.09 20.28
CA THR A 104 -0.08 -13.74 20.35
C THR A 104 -1.26 -13.87 21.28
N SER A 105 -1.01 -13.57 22.55
CA SER A 105 -2.08 -13.19 23.47
C SER A 105 -3.05 -12.26 22.74
N ALA A 106 -4.35 -12.51 22.87
CA ALA A 106 -5.39 -11.61 22.35
C ALA A 106 -4.97 -10.15 22.58
N PRO A 107 -4.97 -9.30 21.54
CA PRO A 107 -4.40 -7.96 21.66
C PRO A 107 -5.15 -7.18 22.74
N THR A 108 -4.46 -7.01 23.86
CA THR A 108 -4.89 -6.19 24.99
C THR A 108 -4.63 -4.75 24.61
N ASP A 109 -5.62 -4.06 24.03
CA ASP A 109 -5.64 -2.62 23.70
C ASP A 109 -4.33 -2.07 23.06
N GLN A 110 -3.54 -2.93 22.41
CA GLN A 110 -2.22 -2.60 21.90
C GLN A 110 -2.40 -1.76 20.63
N GLU A 111 -1.74 -0.60 20.59
CA GLU A 111 -1.82 0.30 19.45
C GLU A 111 -1.35 -0.42 18.18
N VAL A 112 -2.26 -0.59 17.22
CA VAL A 112 -1.93 -1.19 15.93
C VAL A 112 -0.87 -0.36 15.22
N PRO A 113 0.14 -1.03 14.63
CA PRO A 113 1.23 -0.35 13.97
C PRO A 113 0.74 0.50 12.79
N ARG A 114 1.35 1.68 12.63
CA ARG A 114 1.07 2.57 11.49
C ARG A 114 1.61 2.06 10.16
N CYS A 115 2.59 1.15 10.19
CA CYS A 115 3.21 0.57 9.01
C CYS A 115 3.02 -0.94 9.02
N ILE A 116 2.38 -1.47 7.98
CA ILE A 116 2.00 -2.87 7.88
C ILE A 116 2.77 -3.51 6.71
N PRO A 117 3.75 -4.38 6.98
CA PRO A 117 4.51 -5.04 5.93
C PRO A 117 3.70 -6.18 5.28
N LEU A 118 3.02 -5.88 4.17
CA LEU A 118 2.15 -6.83 3.44
C LEU A 118 2.90 -8.02 2.78
N TYR A 119 4.22 -7.97 2.75
CA TYR A 119 5.06 -8.99 2.10
C TYR A 119 6.06 -9.64 3.06
N GLY A 120 5.84 -9.49 4.37
CA GLY A 120 6.76 -9.97 5.40
C GLY A 120 7.96 -9.04 5.61
N SER A 121 8.98 -9.56 6.28
CA SER A 121 10.15 -8.79 6.71
C SER A 121 11.42 -9.60 6.55
N VAL A 122 12.47 -8.96 6.04
CA VAL A 122 13.82 -9.54 5.97
C VAL A 122 14.54 -9.51 7.33
N GLN A 123 13.91 -9.02 8.40
CA GLN A 123 14.50 -9.05 9.73
C GLN A 123 14.68 -10.49 10.26
N TRP A 124 13.82 -11.41 9.81
CA TRP A 124 13.76 -12.79 10.28
C TRP A 124 13.98 -13.77 9.14
N ILE A 125 14.55 -14.92 9.47
CA ILE A 125 14.75 -16.05 8.56
C ILE A 125 14.07 -17.29 9.17
N GLN A 126 13.40 -18.09 8.35
CA GLN A 126 12.54 -19.19 8.75
C GLN A 126 13.07 -20.51 8.20
N CYS A 127 13.03 -21.57 9.01
CA CYS A 127 13.40 -22.91 8.58
C CYS A 127 12.29 -23.59 7.78
N THR A 128 12.61 -24.14 6.61
CA THR A 128 11.66 -24.88 5.76
C THR A 128 11.16 -26.20 6.35
N LEU A 129 11.82 -26.75 7.38
CA LEU A 129 11.45 -28.04 8.00
C LEU A 129 10.78 -27.87 9.36
N CYS A 130 11.42 -27.16 10.29
CA CYS A 130 10.92 -27.01 11.65
C CYS A 130 10.13 -25.71 11.88
N MET A 131 10.04 -24.84 10.87
CA MET A 131 9.32 -23.56 10.91
C MET A 131 9.77 -22.54 11.97
N LEU A 132 10.89 -22.81 12.67
CA LEU A 132 11.44 -21.88 13.65
C LEU A 132 12.04 -20.64 12.97
N LEU A 133 11.82 -19.48 13.60
CA LEU A 133 12.35 -18.18 13.19
C LEU A 133 13.68 -17.87 13.90
N PHE A 134 14.59 -17.27 13.15
CA PHE A 134 15.90 -16.78 13.62
C PHE A 134 16.13 -15.36 13.11
N SER A 135 17.03 -14.61 13.73
CA SER A 135 17.39 -13.28 13.22
C SER A 135 18.17 -13.42 11.91
N LEU A 136 17.83 -12.63 10.89
CA LEU A 136 18.61 -12.61 9.64
C LEU A 136 20.07 -12.17 9.92
N GLN A 137 20.27 -11.27 10.88
CA GLN A 137 21.58 -10.69 11.21
C GLN A 137 22.63 -11.78 11.52
N ASP A 138 22.22 -12.84 12.23
CA ASP A 138 23.09 -13.95 12.62
C ASP A 138 23.56 -14.80 11.42
N HIS A 139 22.98 -14.59 10.25
CA HIS A 139 23.19 -15.39 9.05
C HIS A 139 23.66 -14.58 7.82
N ILE A 140 23.96 -13.28 7.98
CA ILE A 140 24.38 -12.40 6.89
C ILE A 140 25.63 -12.93 6.17
N ASP A 141 26.64 -13.42 6.90
CA ASP A 141 27.89 -13.88 6.29
C ASP A 141 27.65 -15.04 5.31
N SER A 142 26.82 -16.01 5.70
CA SER A 142 26.44 -17.13 4.83
C SER A 142 25.69 -16.63 3.58
N LEU A 143 24.72 -15.72 3.76
CA LEU A 143 23.95 -15.15 2.65
C LEU A 143 24.83 -14.36 1.69
N SER A 144 25.77 -13.57 2.21
CA SER A 144 26.71 -12.77 1.42
C SER A 144 27.63 -13.63 0.56
N SER A 145 27.94 -14.85 1.01
CA SER A 145 28.71 -15.85 0.25
C SER A 145 27.89 -16.59 -0.81
N GLY A 146 26.58 -16.31 -0.92
CA GLY A 146 25.66 -17.01 -1.83
C GLY A 146 25.26 -18.42 -1.35
N LYS A 147 25.55 -18.77 -0.09
CA LYS A 147 25.21 -20.07 0.50
C LYS A 147 23.99 -19.95 1.42
N LEU A 148 22.97 -20.76 1.18
CA LEU A 148 21.78 -20.76 2.03
C LEU A 148 22.13 -21.31 3.44
N PRO A 149 21.82 -20.57 4.53
CA PRO A 149 22.15 -21.00 5.89
C PRO A 149 21.38 -22.26 6.29
N THR A 150 22.02 -23.13 7.07
CA THR A 150 21.39 -24.32 7.66
C THR A 150 20.73 -23.99 9.00
N CYS A 151 19.61 -24.64 9.29
CA CYS A 151 18.90 -24.44 10.54
C CYS A 151 19.68 -25.02 11.74
N PRO A 152 20.06 -24.21 12.74
CA PRO A 152 20.83 -24.68 13.89
C PRO A 152 20.06 -25.71 14.72
N MET A 153 18.73 -25.59 14.81
CA MET A 153 17.88 -26.55 15.53
C MET A 153 17.79 -27.90 14.81
N CYS A 154 17.63 -27.90 13.48
CA CYS A 154 17.64 -29.15 12.71
C CYS A 154 19.01 -29.83 12.81
N THR A 155 20.10 -29.06 12.68
CA THR A 155 21.46 -29.58 12.83
C THR A 155 21.69 -30.20 14.21
N ALA A 156 21.27 -29.53 15.30
CA ALA A 156 21.39 -30.08 16.64
C ALA A 156 20.58 -31.37 16.82
N THR A 157 19.37 -31.42 16.25
CA THR A 157 18.49 -32.60 16.30
C THR A 157 19.10 -33.78 15.54
N GLU A 158 19.63 -33.54 14.35
CA GLU A 158 20.27 -34.58 13.53
C GLU A 158 21.53 -35.16 14.19
N LEU A 159 22.36 -34.31 14.81
CA LEU A 159 23.51 -34.76 15.60
C LEU A 159 23.09 -35.65 16.78
N GLY A 160 21.97 -35.32 17.43
CA GLY A 160 21.38 -36.15 18.48
C GLY A 160 20.91 -37.52 17.97
N GLN A 161 20.16 -37.53 16.86
CA GLN A 161 19.65 -38.74 16.23
C GLN A 161 20.77 -39.67 15.73
N GLN A 162 21.83 -39.11 15.14
CA GLN A 162 22.97 -39.88 14.66
C GLN A 162 23.70 -40.61 15.80
N ARG A 163 23.83 -39.97 16.97
CA ARG A 163 24.39 -40.61 18.16
C ARG A 163 23.53 -41.75 18.68
N MET A 164 22.22 -41.70 18.45
CA MET A 164 21.25 -42.72 18.85
C MET A 164 20.99 -43.78 17.78
N GLY A 165 21.67 -43.72 16.62
CA GLY A 165 21.47 -44.66 15.51
C GLY A 165 20.11 -44.56 14.83
N LEU A 166 19.41 -43.43 14.97
CA LEU A 166 18.11 -43.18 14.34
C LEU A 166 18.28 -42.70 12.89
N ARG A 167 17.23 -42.89 12.07
CA ARG A 167 17.19 -42.44 10.67
C ARG A 167 17.28 -40.91 10.59
N GLN A 168 18.10 -40.39 9.67
CA GLN A 168 18.26 -38.95 9.40
C GLN A 168 17.10 -38.39 8.55
N TRP A 169 16.58 -37.21 8.92
CA TRP A 169 15.42 -36.55 8.28
C TRP A 169 15.81 -35.37 7.38
N GLY A 170 17.11 -35.12 7.23
CA GLY A 170 17.67 -34.04 6.41
C GLY A 170 17.82 -32.72 7.17
N MET A 171 18.75 -31.88 6.71
CA MET A 171 19.00 -30.57 7.29
C MET A 171 18.06 -29.52 6.71
N GLY A 172 17.30 -28.86 7.59
CA GLY A 172 16.45 -27.73 7.21
C GLY A 172 17.28 -26.55 6.75
N LYS A 173 16.78 -25.85 5.73
CA LYS A 173 17.41 -24.64 5.21
C LYS A 173 16.63 -23.42 5.68
N LEU A 174 17.34 -22.32 5.92
CA LEU A 174 16.74 -21.07 6.36
C LEU A 174 16.49 -20.16 5.15
N HIS A 175 15.28 -19.63 5.01
CA HIS A 175 14.91 -18.62 4.00
C HIS A 175 14.35 -17.36 4.64
N PRO A 176 14.51 -16.15 4.05
CA PRO A 176 13.94 -14.93 4.62
C PRO A 176 12.43 -15.04 4.82
N SER A 177 11.91 -14.51 5.93
CA SER A 177 10.47 -14.52 6.27
C SER A 177 9.69 -13.49 5.46
N ILE A 178 9.67 -13.71 4.15
CA ILE A 178 8.92 -12.95 3.16
C ILE A 178 7.77 -13.79 2.63
N VAL A 179 6.72 -13.13 2.16
CA VAL A 179 5.55 -13.80 1.59
C VAL A 179 5.87 -14.21 0.16
N LEU A 180 5.89 -15.51 -0.10
CA LEU A 180 6.20 -16.06 -1.42
C LEU A 180 4.95 -16.26 -2.27
N TYR A 181 5.13 -16.29 -3.59
CA TYR A 181 4.06 -16.64 -4.51
C TYR A 181 3.65 -18.10 -4.32
N ASN A 182 2.33 -18.30 -4.36
CA ASN A 182 1.65 -19.57 -4.07
C ASN A 182 1.80 -20.04 -2.62
N GLU A 183 2.29 -19.20 -1.71
CA GLU A 183 2.27 -19.48 -0.28
C GLU A 183 1.10 -18.79 0.41
N ALA A 184 0.62 -19.39 1.50
CA ALA A 184 -0.32 -18.71 2.39
C ALA A 184 0.43 -17.64 3.21
N HIS A 185 -0.05 -16.40 3.15
CA HIS A 185 0.48 -15.33 3.98
C HIS A 185 0.27 -15.66 5.47
N HIS A 186 1.36 -15.86 6.23
CA HIS A 186 1.30 -16.28 7.64
C HIS A 186 0.43 -15.34 8.50
N ASN A 187 0.55 -14.03 8.29
CA ASN A 187 -0.20 -13.04 9.07
C ASN A 187 -1.46 -12.54 8.34
N ARG A 188 -2.07 -13.36 7.47
CA ARG A 188 -3.24 -12.94 6.66
C ARG A 188 -4.36 -12.41 7.55
N ASP A 189 -4.67 -13.11 8.63
CA ASP A 189 -5.82 -12.81 9.48
C ASP A 189 -5.57 -11.52 10.27
N GLU A 190 -4.37 -11.35 10.84
CA GLU A 190 -3.95 -10.13 11.53
C GLU A 190 -3.96 -8.91 10.59
N VAL A 191 -3.38 -9.04 9.39
CA VAL A 191 -3.40 -7.97 8.37
C VAL A 191 -4.84 -7.65 7.96
N GLY A 192 -5.69 -8.66 7.80
CA GLY A 192 -7.11 -8.51 7.48
C GLY A 192 -7.88 -7.75 8.56
N GLU A 193 -7.65 -8.08 9.83
CA GLU A 193 -8.28 -7.41 10.97
C GLU A 193 -7.83 -5.95 11.09
N ILE A 194 -6.53 -5.69 10.95
CA ILE A 194 -5.99 -4.32 10.92
C ILE A 194 -6.61 -3.53 9.77
N MET A 195 -6.63 -4.10 8.56
CA MET A 195 -7.21 -3.45 7.39
C MET A 195 -8.71 -3.16 7.58
N TYR A 196 -9.47 -4.11 8.12
CA TYR A 196 -10.90 -3.93 8.38
C TYR A 196 -11.15 -2.79 9.37
N ARG A 197 -10.32 -2.68 10.40
CA ARG A 197 -10.39 -1.61 11.39
C ARG A 197 -10.01 -0.25 10.81
N ASP A 198 -9.05 -0.19 9.88
CA ASP A 198 -8.70 1.05 9.18
C ASP A 198 -9.80 1.47 8.18
N LEU A 199 -10.48 0.49 7.58
CA LEU A 199 -11.63 0.69 6.69
C LEU A 199 -12.85 1.23 7.43
N MET A 200 -13.21 0.64 8.57
CA MET A 200 -14.43 0.98 9.32
C MET A 200 -14.21 2.13 10.31
N GLY A 201 -12.97 2.34 10.74
CA GLY A 201 -12.66 3.20 11.86
C GLY A 201 -12.75 2.48 13.21
N PHE A 202 -12.24 3.13 14.26
CA PHE A 202 -12.15 2.56 15.60
C PHE A 202 -12.44 3.62 16.67
N LYS A 203 -13.11 3.23 17.77
CA LYS A 203 -13.43 4.10 18.92
C LYS A 203 -14.07 5.45 18.50
N GLY A 204 -15.11 5.41 17.65
CA GLY A 204 -15.85 6.61 17.21
C GLY A 204 -15.16 7.47 16.14
N ARG A 205 -13.98 7.05 15.65
CA ARG A 205 -13.35 7.64 14.47
C ARG A 205 -13.95 6.98 13.22
N GLY A 206 -14.20 7.75 12.15
CA GLY A 206 -14.70 7.21 10.88
C GLY A 206 -13.68 6.30 10.17
N GLY A 207 -13.95 5.86 8.93
CA GLY A 207 -13.04 5.14 8.02
C GLY A 207 -12.24 6.09 7.10
N ALA A 208 -11.06 5.69 6.60
CA ALA A 208 -10.09 6.60 5.95
C ALA A 208 -10.71 7.63 4.98
N ASP A 209 -10.18 8.86 4.95
CA ASP A 209 -10.73 9.96 4.14
C ASP A 209 -9.87 10.32 2.91
N LEU A 210 -8.64 9.83 2.84
CA LEU A 210 -7.77 9.94 1.67
C LEU A 210 -6.95 8.65 1.47
N LEU A 211 -6.79 8.25 0.21
CA LEU A 211 -5.94 7.14 -0.22
C LEU A 211 -4.85 7.68 -1.15
N LEU A 212 -3.59 7.50 -0.74
CA LEU A 212 -2.41 7.81 -1.53
C LEU A 212 -1.71 6.51 -1.93
N VAL A 213 -1.66 6.23 -3.22
CA VAL A 213 -0.90 5.10 -3.77
C VAL A 213 0.35 5.66 -4.43
N ALA A 214 1.53 5.36 -3.88
CA ALA A 214 2.79 5.99 -4.30
C ALA A 214 3.90 4.97 -4.59
N GLY A 215 4.61 5.12 -5.71
CA GLY A 215 5.78 4.30 -6.04
C GLY A 215 5.46 2.81 -6.14
N THR A 216 4.35 2.46 -6.82
CA THR A 216 3.97 1.07 -7.06
C THR A 216 3.26 0.93 -8.40
N SER A 217 3.64 -0.10 -9.16
CA SER A 217 2.99 -0.46 -10.43
C SER A 217 1.71 -1.28 -10.24
N LEU A 218 1.35 -1.59 -8.98
CA LEU A 218 0.19 -2.39 -8.60
C LEU A 218 0.10 -3.74 -9.32
N LYS A 219 1.24 -4.38 -9.66
CA LYS A 219 1.23 -5.68 -10.36
C LYS A 219 0.80 -6.86 -9.47
N VAL A 220 0.96 -6.74 -8.16
CA VAL A 220 0.72 -7.83 -7.21
C VAL A 220 -0.77 -7.91 -6.81
N PRO A 221 -1.45 -9.06 -6.99
CA PRO A 221 -2.89 -9.18 -6.75
C PRO A 221 -3.36 -8.74 -5.36
N GLY A 222 -2.62 -9.09 -4.30
CA GLY A 222 -2.96 -8.70 -2.92
C GLY A 222 -3.07 -7.19 -2.74
N THR A 223 -2.08 -6.44 -3.23
CA THR A 223 -2.09 -4.96 -3.17
C THR A 223 -3.19 -4.36 -4.03
N LYS A 224 -3.46 -4.93 -5.23
CA LYS A 224 -4.60 -4.50 -6.05
C LYS A 224 -5.91 -4.59 -5.27
N TRP A 225 -6.11 -5.71 -4.59
CA TRP A 225 -7.32 -5.95 -3.80
C TRP A 225 -7.43 -4.97 -2.63
N ILE A 226 -6.36 -4.78 -1.86
CA ILE A 226 -6.32 -3.83 -0.73
C ILE A 226 -6.67 -2.41 -1.18
N VAL A 227 -6.06 -1.93 -2.27
CA VAL A 227 -6.37 -0.62 -2.85
C VAL A 227 -7.86 -0.52 -3.21
N LYS A 228 -8.41 -1.55 -3.87
CA LYS A 228 -9.85 -1.62 -4.23
C LYS A 228 -10.79 -1.63 -3.03
N GLU A 229 -10.42 -2.23 -1.91
CA GLU A 229 -11.22 -2.17 -0.68
C GLU A 229 -11.18 -0.80 -0.03
N PHE A 230 -10.01 -0.17 0.11
CA PHE A 230 -9.89 1.19 0.66
C PHE A 230 -10.65 2.22 -0.17
N LEU A 231 -10.64 2.07 -1.49
CA LEU A 231 -11.42 2.90 -2.41
C LEU A 231 -12.91 2.92 -2.10
N LYS A 232 -13.50 1.77 -1.73
CA LYS A 232 -14.92 1.69 -1.40
C LYS A 232 -15.23 2.51 -0.15
N SER A 233 -14.41 2.40 0.88
CA SER A 233 -14.61 3.13 2.14
C SER A 233 -14.42 4.64 1.96
N VAL A 234 -13.32 5.07 1.32
CA VAL A 234 -13.01 6.49 1.08
C VAL A 234 -14.12 7.20 0.29
N ARG A 235 -14.73 6.49 -0.67
CA ARG A 235 -15.87 7.04 -1.46
C ARG A 235 -17.16 7.11 -0.65
N GLN A 236 -17.46 6.10 0.16
CA GLN A 236 -18.67 6.06 0.99
C GLN A 236 -18.71 7.20 2.01
N GLY A 237 -17.57 7.60 2.59
CA GLY A 237 -17.48 8.76 3.47
C GLY A 237 -17.94 10.09 2.82
N THR A 238 -17.95 10.17 1.49
CA THR A 238 -18.46 11.34 0.74
C THR A 238 -19.98 11.43 0.72
N LEU A 239 -20.70 10.29 0.71
CA LEU A 239 -22.16 10.27 0.75
C LEU A 239 -22.72 10.56 2.15
N SER A 240 -21.94 10.29 3.20
CA SER A 240 -22.34 10.59 4.58
C SER A 240 -22.16 12.07 4.91
N GLN A 241 -21.09 12.72 4.43
CA GLN A 241 -20.86 14.16 4.65
C GLN A 241 -21.88 15.08 3.97
N THR A 242 -22.51 14.64 2.87
CA THR A 242 -23.57 15.44 2.22
C THR A 242 -24.93 15.36 2.93
N LYS A 243 -25.13 14.40 3.86
CA LYS A 243 -26.37 14.31 4.65
C LYS A 243 -26.37 15.18 5.90
N ASP A 244 -25.21 15.59 6.41
CA ASP A 244 -25.11 16.36 7.66
C ASP A 244 -25.29 17.89 7.47
N HIS A 245 -25.52 18.36 6.24
CA HIS A 245 -25.81 19.78 5.95
C HIS A 245 -27.29 20.11 5.68
N ASN A 246 -28.22 19.19 5.93
CA ASN A 246 -29.65 19.52 5.96
C ASN A 246 -30.27 18.97 7.25
N ILE A 247 -30.11 19.72 8.33
CA ILE A 247 -30.94 19.58 9.53
C ILE A 247 -31.72 20.88 9.68
N ASP A 248 -32.99 20.85 9.27
CA ASP A 248 -34.06 21.53 9.99
C ASP A 248 -35.36 20.70 9.98
N CYS A 249 -35.96 20.64 11.18
CA CYS A 249 -37.30 20.22 11.65
C CYS A 249 -38.26 19.43 10.74
N SER A 250 -39.12 18.50 11.17
CA SER A 250 -39.52 17.84 12.43
C SER A 250 -40.49 16.69 12.02
N PRO A 251 -40.86 15.73 12.89
CA PRO A 251 -41.54 14.50 12.49
C PRO A 251 -43.05 14.54 12.73
N GLU A 252 -43.88 14.29 11.70
CA GLU A 252 -45.25 13.79 11.91
C GLU A 252 -45.62 12.68 10.92
N ARG A 253 -46.32 11.69 11.48
CA ARG A 253 -46.72 10.40 10.90
C ARG A 253 -47.78 10.57 9.81
N ALA A 254 -47.73 9.72 8.77
CA ALA A 254 -48.77 8.72 8.45
C ALA A 254 -48.77 8.24 6.98
N VAL A 255 -48.69 6.91 6.83
CA VAL A 255 -49.49 6.05 5.93
C VAL A 255 -49.17 5.99 4.41
N ARG A 256 -48.88 4.74 4.00
CA ARG A 256 -49.04 4.06 2.70
C ARG A 256 -49.78 4.83 1.58
N SER A 257 -49.19 4.81 0.38
CA SER A 257 -49.76 4.09 -0.78
C SER A 257 -48.86 4.19 -2.03
N GLN A 258 -48.90 3.15 -2.85
CA GLN A 258 -48.32 3.10 -4.19
C GLN A 258 -49.24 3.85 -5.17
N THR A 259 -48.69 4.74 -5.98
CA THR A 259 -49.22 5.00 -7.34
C THR A 259 -48.20 5.77 -8.18
N SER A 260 -48.08 5.37 -9.45
CA SER A 260 -47.34 6.09 -10.49
C SER A 260 -47.98 7.44 -10.81
N CYS A 261 -47.20 8.46 -11.17
CA CYS A 261 -47.59 9.52 -12.11
C CYS A 261 -46.35 10.18 -12.73
N ARG A 262 -46.47 10.49 -14.03
CA ARG A 262 -45.51 11.24 -14.86
C ARG A 262 -45.59 12.75 -14.60
N SER A 263 -44.49 13.44 -14.92
CA SER A 263 -44.34 14.81 -15.42
C SER A 263 -45.01 15.97 -14.68
N GLU A 264 -44.21 16.94 -14.20
CA GLU A 264 -44.11 18.31 -14.77
C GLU A 264 -43.10 19.15 -13.99
N GLY A 265 -42.50 20.12 -14.68
CA GLY A 265 -41.24 20.75 -14.33
C GLY A 265 -41.30 21.77 -13.20
N TRP A 266 -40.19 21.87 -12.47
CA TRP A 266 -39.80 23.04 -11.70
C TRP A 266 -38.45 23.52 -12.22
N GLN A 267 -38.45 24.65 -12.93
CA GLN A 267 -37.28 25.47 -13.14
C GLN A 267 -36.91 26.09 -11.79
N SER A 268 -35.78 25.69 -11.23
CA SER A 268 -35.15 26.41 -10.12
C SER A 268 -33.75 26.83 -10.57
N SER A 269 -33.66 28.12 -10.87
CA SER A 269 -32.42 28.86 -11.05
C SER A 269 -31.84 29.09 -9.66
N CYS A 270 -30.75 28.40 -9.32
CA CYS A 270 -29.73 28.84 -8.38
C CYS A 270 -28.45 28.09 -8.75
N SER A 271 -27.51 28.83 -9.34
CA SER A 271 -26.17 28.35 -9.70
C SER A 271 -25.30 28.31 -8.45
N ASP A 272 -25.54 27.34 -7.57
CA ASP A 272 -24.52 26.97 -6.59
C ASP A 272 -23.48 26.11 -7.31
N PRO A 273 -22.18 26.50 -7.31
CA PRO A 273 -21.16 25.62 -7.83
C PRO A 273 -21.18 24.34 -7.01
N ALA A 274 -21.44 23.20 -7.67
CA ALA A 274 -21.37 21.89 -7.05
C ALA A 274 -20.05 21.80 -6.24
N PRO A 275 -20.05 21.25 -5.01
CA PRO A 275 -18.84 21.17 -4.20
C PRO A 275 -17.77 20.47 -5.04
N GLU A 276 -16.71 21.21 -5.41
CA GLU A 276 -15.60 20.68 -6.20
C GLU A 276 -15.13 19.39 -5.52
N ALA A 277 -15.27 18.27 -6.22
CA ALA A 277 -15.05 16.96 -5.63
C ALA A 277 -13.63 16.88 -5.06
N LEU A 278 -13.52 16.85 -3.72
CA LEU A 278 -12.25 16.74 -3.01
C LEU A 278 -11.44 15.55 -3.57
N MET A 279 -10.15 15.78 -3.84
CA MET A 279 -9.26 14.75 -4.39
C MET A 279 -8.94 13.73 -3.30
N LYS A 280 -9.75 12.68 -3.18
CA LYS A 280 -9.61 11.68 -2.11
C LYS A 280 -8.74 10.48 -2.49
N VAL A 281 -8.54 10.24 -3.78
CA VAL A 281 -7.79 9.08 -4.27
C VAL A 281 -6.71 9.53 -5.24
N LEU A 282 -5.47 9.47 -4.76
CA LEU A 282 -4.26 9.94 -5.44
C LEU A 282 -3.41 8.75 -5.88
N TYR A 283 -2.91 8.79 -7.10
CA TYR A 283 -1.89 7.87 -7.59
C TYR A 283 -0.64 8.66 -7.99
N LEU A 284 0.51 8.35 -7.39
CA LEU A 284 1.78 9.02 -7.60
C LEU A 284 2.82 8.00 -8.10
N ASN A 285 3.12 8.02 -9.39
CA ASN A 285 4.10 7.13 -9.99
C ASN A 285 4.53 7.65 -11.37
N LEU A 286 5.70 7.22 -11.84
CA LEU A 286 6.20 7.54 -13.19
C LEU A 286 5.27 7.00 -14.30
N ASP A 287 4.70 5.81 -14.09
CA ASP A 287 3.82 5.13 -15.04
C ASP A 287 2.45 4.84 -14.43
N PHE A 288 1.40 4.94 -15.26
CA PHE A 288 0.05 4.51 -14.90
C PHE A 288 0.00 2.97 -14.74
N PRO A 289 -0.78 2.42 -13.80
CA PRO A 289 -0.77 0.99 -13.55
C PRO A 289 -1.42 0.21 -14.70
N MET A 290 -0.85 -0.95 -15.00
CA MET A 290 -1.28 -1.82 -16.10
C MET A 290 -2.02 -3.08 -15.60
N PRO A 291 -3.04 -3.57 -16.34
CA PRO A 291 -3.62 -2.96 -17.54
C PRO A 291 -4.48 -1.72 -17.19
N MET A 292 -4.43 -0.67 -18.00
CA MET A 292 -5.06 0.62 -17.69
C MET A 292 -6.58 0.53 -17.47
N GLN A 293 -7.26 -0.38 -18.18
CA GLN A 293 -8.71 -0.58 -18.09
C GLN A 293 -9.16 -0.99 -16.69
N GLU A 294 -8.32 -1.72 -15.94
CA GLU A 294 -8.63 -2.14 -14.58
C GLU A 294 -8.75 -0.95 -13.60
N TRP A 295 -8.12 0.16 -13.94
CA TRP A 295 -7.99 1.36 -13.10
C TRP A 295 -8.80 2.54 -13.61
N GLN A 296 -9.61 2.33 -14.65
CA GLN A 296 -10.48 3.36 -15.19
C GLN A 296 -11.50 3.83 -14.14
N GLY A 297 -11.49 5.13 -13.85
CA GLY A 297 -12.39 5.71 -12.86
C GLY A 297 -12.10 5.31 -11.43
N VAL A 298 -10.91 4.76 -11.15
CA VAL A 298 -10.44 4.41 -9.80
C VAL A 298 -9.78 5.60 -9.11
N PHE A 299 -8.78 6.20 -9.74
CA PHE A 299 -8.04 7.34 -9.20
C PHE A 299 -8.71 8.65 -9.60
N ASN A 300 -8.78 9.61 -8.68
CA ASN A 300 -9.23 10.97 -9.01
C ASN A 300 -8.15 11.67 -9.84
N ILE A 301 -6.89 11.49 -9.44
CA ILE A 301 -5.74 12.11 -10.08
C ILE A 301 -4.56 11.14 -10.11
N TRP A 302 -3.83 11.20 -11.21
CA TRP A 302 -2.51 10.62 -11.37
C TRP A 302 -1.50 11.75 -11.46
N VAL A 303 -0.64 11.82 -10.44
CA VAL A 303 0.55 12.65 -10.41
C VAL A 303 1.71 11.84 -11.02
N GLN A 304 2.17 12.26 -12.20
CA GLN A 304 3.27 11.62 -12.89
C GLN A 304 4.59 12.28 -12.50
N GLY A 305 5.47 11.52 -11.86
CA GLY A 305 6.82 11.99 -11.54
C GLY A 305 7.48 11.20 -10.42
N ASN A 306 8.62 11.70 -9.96
CA ASN A 306 9.39 11.07 -8.90
C ASN A 306 8.71 11.25 -7.53
N VAL A 307 8.55 10.15 -6.78
CA VAL A 307 7.90 10.16 -5.46
C VAL A 307 8.65 11.05 -4.45
N GLN A 308 9.98 11.05 -4.51
CA GLN A 308 10.82 11.84 -3.62
C GLN A 308 10.68 13.34 -3.89
N GLN A 309 10.62 13.72 -5.18
CA GLN A 309 10.38 15.11 -5.57
C GLN A 309 9.04 15.62 -5.05
N PHE A 310 7.98 14.83 -5.22
CA PHE A 310 6.67 15.15 -4.66
C PHE A 310 6.70 15.25 -3.13
N ALA A 311 7.41 14.35 -2.46
CA ALA A 311 7.56 14.39 -1.01
C ALA A 311 8.27 15.67 -0.53
N TRP A 312 9.30 16.15 -1.25
CA TRP A 312 9.92 17.44 -0.94
C TRP A 312 8.98 18.62 -1.14
N LEU A 313 8.18 18.64 -2.22
CA LEU A 313 7.18 19.68 -2.45
C LEU A 313 6.13 19.71 -1.33
N LEU A 314 5.65 18.53 -0.91
CA LEU A 314 4.71 18.41 0.19
C LEU A 314 5.33 18.86 1.52
N GLN A 315 6.59 18.49 1.79
CA GLN A 315 7.28 18.89 3.01
C GLN A 315 7.51 20.41 3.07
N ASP A 316 7.90 21.03 1.95
CA ASP A 316 8.07 22.48 1.88
C ASP A 316 6.75 23.21 2.19
N GLU A 317 5.62 22.74 1.64
CA GLU A 317 4.31 23.31 1.97
C GLU A 317 3.94 23.13 3.46
N ILE A 318 4.21 21.95 4.04
CA ILE A 318 4.02 21.71 5.48
C ILE A 318 4.82 22.73 6.30
N ASP A 319 6.08 22.95 5.94
CA ASP A 319 6.97 23.88 6.62
C ASP A 319 6.52 25.33 6.46
N GLN A 320 6.01 25.71 5.29
CA GLN A 320 5.44 27.04 5.04
C GLN A 320 4.20 27.30 5.89
N GLN A 321 3.27 26.34 5.97
CA GLN A 321 2.07 26.45 6.82
C GLN A 321 2.42 26.49 8.31
N ALA A 322 3.44 25.73 8.73
CA ALA A 322 3.93 25.78 10.10
C ALA A 322 4.52 27.16 10.45
N LYS A 323 5.28 27.78 9.53
CA LYS A 323 5.81 29.15 9.71
C LYS A 323 4.70 30.20 9.74
N ALA A 324 3.70 30.10 8.85
CA ALA A 324 2.57 31.02 8.82
C ALA A 324 1.72 30.98 10.09
N ASN A 325 1.62 29.80 10.73
CA ASN A 325 0.87 29.59 11.96
C ASN A 325 1.65 29.88 13.25
N GLN A 326 2.92 30.34 13.17
CA GLN A 326 3.66 30.71 14.39
C GLN A 326 3.10 31.98 15.04
N PRO A 327 2.80 31.96 16.35
CA PRO A 327 2.29 33.14 17.04
C PRO A 327 3.35 34.24 17.07
N PHE A 328 2.97 35.44 16.63
CA PHE A 328 3.79 36.64 16.73
C PHE A 328 4.10 36.94 18.21
N VAL A 329 5.32 36.66 18.66
CA VAL A 329 5.80 37.08 19.99
C VAL A 329 6.39 38.48 19.86
N PRO A 330 5.72 39.54 20.34
CA PRO A 330 6.26 40.89 20.25
C PRO A 330 7.55 40.97 21.07
N ARG A 331 8.65 41.38 20.41
CA ARG A 331 9.91 41.72 21.09
C ARG A 331 9.62 42.85 22.08
N LYS A 332 9.67 42.55 23.39
CA LYS A 332 9.66 43.58 24.43
C LYS A 332 10.85 44.52 24.17
N ARG A 333 10.55 45.76 23.76
CA ARG A 333 11.54 46.85 23.73
C ARG A 333 12.02 47.07 25.17
N LYS A 334 13.33 46.95 25.36
CA LYS A 334 14.01 47.28 26.62
C LYS A 334 14.05 48.79 26.83
#